data_AF-G0MMU7-F1
#
_entry.id   AF-G0MMU7-F1
#
_cell.length_a   1.000
_cell.length_b   1.000
_cell.length_c   1.000
_cell.angle_alpha   90.00
_cell.angle_beta   90.00
_cell.angle_gamma   90.00
#
_symmetry.space_group_name_H-M   'P 1'
#
loop_
_entity.id
_entity.type
_entity.pdbx_description
1 polymer ?
#
loop_
_entity_poly.entity_id
_entity_poly.type
_entity_poly.pdbx_seq_one_letter_code
_entity_poly.pdbx_strand_id
1 'polypeptide(L)'
;MNFAIFFLLALLGLSSIDIEAKQYITRGKTLKEINDARARYANESQIGNMNELVYDWKLESIAKKEVEKHNGCIENTMTTLDGNLQLFKLHILLLLFPEADKTVDYLISEPGRTKMAFIRAECKENQEDEDIYFVLDTE
;
A
#
# COMPACT_ATOMS: atom_id res chain seq x y z
N MET A 1 -36.49 -2.23 49.43
CA MET A 1 -36.16 -2.50 48.01
C MET A 1 -35.31 -1.31 47.54
N ASN A 2 -33.99 -1.45 47.61
CA ASN A 2 -33.05 -0.33 47.50
C ASN A 2 -32.71 -0.03 46.04
N PHE A 3 -33.07 1.17 45.58
CA PHE A 3 -32.69 1.74 44.27
C PHE A 3 -31.16 1.91 44.09
N ALA A 4 -30.37 1.70 45.15
CA ALA A 4 -28.91 1.75 45.11
C ALA A 4 -28.26 0.62 44.27
N ILE A 5 -29.00 -0.43 43.91
CA ILE A 5 -28.47 -1.53 43.08
C ILE A 5 -28.50 -1.19 41.59
N PHE A 6 -29.36 -0.26 41.14
CA PHE A 6 -29.41 0.13 39.72
C PHE A 6 -28.27 1.07 39.29
N PHE A 7 -27.66 1.80 40.21
CA PHE A 7 -26.54 2.69 39.89
C PHE A 7 -25.19 1.96 39.75
N LEU A 8 -25.06 0.75 40.31
CA LEU A 8 -23.86 -0.07 40.15
C LEU A 8 -23.81 -0.86 38.83
N LEU A 9 -24.93 -0.94 38.10
CA LEU A 9 -24.96 -1.48 36.74
C LEU A 9 -24.58 -0.46 35.66
N ALA A 10 -24.46 0.83 36.01
CA ALA A 10 -23.96 1.87 35.10
C ALA A 10 -22.42 1.80 34.87
N LEU A 11 -21.73 0.90 35.57
CA LEU A 11 -20.30 0.63 35.43
C LEU A 11 -19.99 -0.62 34.59
N LEU A 12 -21.01 -1.31 34.07
CA LEU A 12 -20.83 -2.29 33.00
C LEU A 12 -20.88 -1.56 31.65
N GLY A 13 -19.76 -1.54 30.93
CA GLY A 13 -19.83 -1.66 29.47
C GLY A 13 -19.37 -0.48 28.63
N LEU A 14 -18.69 0.53 29.19
CA LEU A 14 -17.86 1.44 28.41
C LEU A 14 -16.37 1.12 28.64
N SER A 15 -15.99 -0.16 28.58
CA SER A 15 -14.66 -0.45 28.05
C SER A 15 -14.78 -0.10 26.58
N SER A 16 -14.30 1.09 26.22
CA SER A 16 -14.03 1.47 24.85
C SER A 16 -13.25 0.32 24.21
N ILE A 17 -13.94 -0.54 23.46
CA ILE A 17 -13.25 -1.38 22.52
C ILE A 17 -12.85 -0.40 21.44
N ASP A 18 -11.65 0.17 21.58
CA ASP A 18 -10.96 0.78 20.47
C ASP A 18 -10.73 -0.36 19.47
N ILE A 19 -11.71 -0.58 18.60
CA ILE A 19 -11.53 -1.41 17.43
C ILE A 19 -10.64 -0.58 16.52
N GLU A 20 -9.32 -0.70 16.71
CA GLU A 20 -8.35 -0.33 15.70
C GLU A 20 -8.70 -1.16 14.46
N ALA A 21 -9.42 -0.55 13.51
CA ALA A 21 -9.69 -1.13 12.22
C ALA A 21 -8.36 -1.20 11.47
N LYS A 22 -7.55 -2.23 11.73
CA LYS A 22 -6.34 -2.48 10.96
C LYS A 22 -6.77 -2.79 9.54
N GLN A 23 -6.62 -1.82 8.63
CA GLN A 23 -7.01 -1.96 7.23
C GLN A 23 -6.25 -3.15 6.64
N TYR A 24 -6.97 -4.25 6.38
CA TYR A 24 -6.35 -5.46 5.85
C TYR A 24 -6.04 -5.26 4.36
N ILE A 25 -4.77 -4.95 4.06
CA ILE A 25 -4.26 -4.79 2.70
C ILE A 25 -3.99 -6.18 2.13
N THR A 26 -4.74 -6.57 1.08
CA THR A 26 -4.58 -7.85 0.36
C THR A 26 -4.13 -7.61 -1.06
N ARG A 27 -3.46 -8.60 -1.66
CA ARG A 27 -3.05 -8.60 -3.07
C ARG A 27 -4.20 -8.20 -4.01
N GLY A 28 -5.34 -8.88 -3.87
CA GLY A 28 -6.50 -8.64 -4.72
C GLY A 28 -7.14 -7.27 -4.52
N LYS A 29 -7.26 -6.81 -3.27
CA LYS A 29 -7.83 -5.48 -2.98
C LYS A 29 -6.92 -4.37 -3.53
N THR A 30 -5.62 -4.43 -3.26
CA THR A 30 -4.65 -3.43 -3.73
C THR A 30 -4.55 -3.42 -5.26
N LEU A 31 -4.50 -4.59 -5.91
CA LEU A 31 -4.50 -4.68 -7.37
C LEU A 31 -5.73 -3.98 -7.95
N LYS A 32 -6.91 -4.28 -7.40
CA LYS A 32 -8.17 -3.66 -7.85
C LYS A 32 -8.16 -2.15 -7.66
N GLU A 33 -7.75 -1.66 -6.49
CA GLU A 33 -7.71 -0.21 -6.20
C GLU A 33 -6.77 0.55 -7.14
N ILE A 34 -5.60 -0.02 -7.46
CA ILE A 34 -4.66 0.58 -8.42
C ILE A 34 -5.22 0.54 -9.84
N ASN A 35 -5.80 -0.58 -10.29
CA ASN A 35 -6.41 -0.65 -11.62
C ASN A 35 -7.62 0.28 -11.76
N ASP A 36 -8.45 0.43 -10.71
CA ASP A 36 -9.55 1.39 -10.70
C ASP A 36 -9.02 2.84 -10.80
N ALA A 37 -7.91 3.16 -10.13
CA ALA A 37 -7.26 4.47 -10.22
C ALA A 37 -6.66 4.73 -11.60
N ARG A 38 -5.98 3.74 -12.20
CA ARG A 38 -5.48 3.78 -13.59
C ARG A 38 -6.60 4.02 -14.59
N ALA A 39 -7.73 3.34 -14.44
CA ALA A 39 -8.89 3.51 -15.30
C ALA A 39 -9.51 4.92 -15.19
N ARG A 40 -9.63 5.45 -13.96
CA ARG A 40 -10.07 6.85 -13.76
C ARG A 40 -9.10 7.83 -14.40
N TYR A 41 -7.81 7.70 -14.13
CA TYR A 41 -6.77 8.55 -14.70
C TYR A 41 -6.77 8.52 -16.23
N ALA A 42 -6.89 7.33 -16.83
CA ALA A 42 -6.97 7.16 -18.27
C ALA A 42 -8.21 7.83 -18.87
N ASN A 43 -9.36 7.75 -18.20
CA ASN A 43 -10.57 8.42 -18.65
C ASN A 43 -10.46 9.95 -18.53
N GLU A 44 -9.93 10.47 -17.43
CA GLU A 44 -9.74 11.91 -17.20
C GLU A 44 -8.71 12.51 -18.17
N SER A 45 -7.62 11.78 -18.42
CA SER A 45 -6.52 12.21 -19.27
C SER A 45 -6.65 11.78 -20.75
N GLN A 46 -7.74 11.11 -21.11
CA GLN A 46 -8.02 10.61 -22.47
C GLN A 46 -6.94 9.67 -23.04
N ILE A 47 -6.41 8.77 -22.19
CA ILE A 47 -5.38 7.80 -22.55
C ILE A 47 -6.04 6.47 -22.94
N GLY A 48 -6.08 6.16 -24.24
CA GLY A 48 -6.77 4.97 -24.75
C GLY A 48 -5.98 3.66 -24.62
N ASN A 49 -4.67 3.72 -24.37
CA ASN A 49 -3.76 2.56 -24.32
C ASN A 49 -3.28 2.26 -22.89
N MET A 50 -4.07 2.59 -21.86
CA MET A 50 -3.75 2.25 -20.48
C MET A 50 -3.94 0.75 -20.23
N ASN A 51 -2.84 0.03 -20.00
CA ASN A 51 -2.90 -1.39 -19.69
C ASN A 51 -3.40 -1.64 -18.27
N GLU A 52 -4.23 -2.68 -18.10
CA GLU A 52 -4.57 -3.21 -16.79
C GLU A 52 -3.37 -3.96 -16.21
N LEU A 53 -3.08 -3.76 -14.93
CA LEU A 53 -2.01 -4.48 -14.24
C LEU A 53 -2.48 -5.87 -13.81
N VAL A 54 -1.57 -6.84 -13.91
CA VAL A 54 -1.73 -8.18 -13.34
C VAL A 54 -0.75 -8.36 -12.19
N TYR A 55 -1.18 -9.04 -11.12
CA TYR A 55 -0.29 -9.33 -10.00
C TYR A 55 0.71 -10.43 -10.35
N ASP A 56 2.01 -10.19 -10.17
CA ASP A 56 3.08 -11.16 -10.45
C ASP A 56 3.85 -11.52 -9.17
N TRP A 57 3.67 -12.75 -8.68
CA TRP A 57 4.33 -13.24 -7.46
C TRP A 57 5.86 -13.33 -7.57
N LYS A 58 6.40 -13.42 -8.79
CA LYS A 58 7.86 -13.37 -9.00
C LYS A 58 8.38 -11.98 -8.72
N LEU A 59 7.66 -10.93 -9.14
CA LEU A 59 7.99 -9.55 -8.80
C LEU A 59 7.91 -9.31 -7.30
N GLU A 60 6.92 -9.87 -6.60
CA GLU A 60 6.82 -9.81 -5.14
C GLU A 60 8.07 -10.41 -4.48
N SER A 61 8.54 -11.55 -4.97
CA SER A 61 9.75 -12.21 -4.47
C SER A 61 11.03 -11.41 -4.76
N ILE A 62 11.10 -10.72 -5.90
CA ILE A 62 12.21 -9.82 -6.25
C ILE A 62 12.20 -8.61 -5.31
N ALA A 63 11.04 -7.97 -5.12
CA ALA A 63 10.85 -6.86 -4.21
C ALA A 63 11.33 -7.21 -2.81
N LYS A 64 10.88 -8.37 -2.30
CA LYS A 64 11.25 -8.89 -0.97
C LYS A 64 12.76 -9.03 -0.83
N LYS A 65 13.42 -9.68 -1.77
CA LYS A 65 14.88 -9.84 -1.74
C LYS A 65 15.60 -8.50 -1.75
N GLU A 66 15.14 -7.56 -2.56
CA GLU A 66 15.78 -6.25 -2.66
C GLU A 66 15.65 -5.45 -1.37
N VAL A 67 14.45 -5.43 -0.79
CA VAL A 67 14.20 -4.75 0.49
C VAL A 67 14.96 -5.43 1.63
N GLU A 68 15.08 -6.76 1.62
CA GLU A 68 15.87 -7.52 2.61
C GLU A 68 17.37 -7.20 2.55
N LYS A 69 17.96 -6.98 1.35
CA LYS A 69 19.37 -6.55 1.21
C LYS A 69 19.65 -5.23 1.95
N HIS A 70 18.64 -4.38 2.02
CA HIS A 70 18.70 -3.06 2.66
C HIS A 70 18.09 -3.06 4.06
N ASN A 71 17.92 -4.23 4.70
CA ASN A 71 17.33 -4.34 6.03
C ASN A 71 15.95 -3.66 6.20
N GLY A 72 15.17 -3.61 5.13
CA GLY A 72 13.86 -2.93 5.13
C GLY A 72 13.93 -1.42 4.87
N CYS A 73 15.12 -0.85 4.72
CA CYS A 73 15.35 0.59 4.66
C CYS A 73 15.89 0.98 3.27
N ILE A 74 15.00 1.22 2.31
CA ILE A 74 15.40 1.83 1.04
C ILE A 74 15.23 3.34 1.19
N GLU A 75 16.31 4.09 0.99
CA GLU A 75 16.30 5.56 1.15
C GLU A 75 15.54 6.24 0.01
N ASN A 76 15.72 5.76 -1.22
CA ASN A 76 15.10 6.35 -2.39
C ASN A 76 13.61 5.99 -2.51
N THR A 77 12.81 6.95 -2.97
CA THR A 77 11.40 6.73 -3.29
C THR A 77 11.22 5.84 -4.53
N MET A 78 12.21 5.80 -5.41
CA MET A 78 12.24 4.95 -6.60
C MET A 78 13.64 4.36 -6.79
N THR A 79 13.72 3.05 -6.95
CA THR A 79 14.94 2.31 -7.28
C THR A 79 14.70 1.50 -8.54
N THR A 80 15.58 1.64 -9.53
CA THR A 80 15.59 0.74 -10.69
C THR A 80 16.26 -0.56 -10.28
N LEU A 81 15.58 -1.68 -10.48
CA LEU A 81 16.13 -3.01 -10.22
C LEU A 81 16.76 -3.58 -11.49
N ASP A 82 17.58 -4.62 -11.35
CA ASP A 82 18.15 -5.32 -12.51
C ASP A 82 17.05 -5.74 -13.50
N GLY A 83 17.28 -5.40 -14.78
CA GLY A 83 16.32 -5.55 -15.86
C GLY A 83 15.40 -4.34 -16.02
N ASN A 84 14.21 -4.59 -16.55
CA ASN A 84 13.18 -3.58 -16.84
C ASN A 84 12.18 -3.50 -15.67
N LEU A 85 12.65 -3.23 -14.45
CA LEU A 85 11.81 -3.23 -13.24
C LEU A 85 12.06 -1.98 -12.39
N GLN A 86 11.01 -1.43 -11.80
CA GLN A 86 11.10 -0.30 -10.88
C GLN A 86 10.41 -0.61 -9.56
N LEU A 87 11.12 -0.33 -8.46
CA LEU A 87 10.67 -0.46 -7.09
C LEU A 87 10.36 0.93 -6.53
N PHE A 88 9.13 1.14 -6.10
CA PHE A 88 8.63 2.38 -5.54
C PHE A 88 8.35 2.18 -4.06
N LYS A 89 8.86 3.10 -3.24
CA LYS A 89 8.60 3.15 -1.80
C LYS A 89 7.44 4.11 -1.55
N LEU A 90 6.39 3.61 -0.90
CA LEU A 90 5.25 4.38 -0.44
C LEU A 90 5.12 4.21 1.07
N HIS A 91 5.09 5.33 1.78
CA HIS A 91 4.88 5.30 3.22
C HIS A 91 3.40 5.00 3.54
N ILE A 92 3.10 4.09 4.47
CA ILE A 92 1.73 3.60 4.69
C ILE A 92 0.74 4.71 5.09
N LEU A 93 1.21 5.74 5.80
CA LEU A 93 0.39 6.91 6.17
C LEU A 93 -0.12 7.66 4.93
N LEU A 94 0.56 7.56 3.80
CA LEU A 94 0.16 8.22 2.55
C LEU A 94 -1.01 7.50 1.86
N LEU A 95 -1.32 6.26 2.22
CA LEU A 95 -2.57 5.61 1.76
C LEU A 95 -3.83 6.29 2.34
N LEU A 96 -3.70 7.03 3.45
CA LEU A 96 -4.77 7.85 3.99
C LEU A 96 -4.89 9.21 3.29
N PHE A 97 -3.85 9.62 2.55
CA PHE A 97 -3.76 10.91 1.85
C PHE A 97 -3.14 10.75 0.46
N PRO A 98 -3.81 10.05 -0.48
CA PRO A 98 -3.25 9.70 -1.79
C PRO A 98 -2.92 10.91 -2.68
N GLU A 99 -3.50 12.08 -2.41
CA GLU A 99 -3.25 13.32 -3.15
C GLU A 99 -1.88 13.97 -2.84
N ALA A 100 -1.13 13.46 -1.87
CA ALA A 100 0.09 14.10 -1.38
C ALA A 100 1.41 13.50 -1.90
N ASP A 101 1.39 12.37 -2.62
CA ASP A 101 2.62 11.68 -3.04
C ASP A 101 2.70 11.44 -4.56
N LYS A 102 3.73 12.02 -5.18
CA LYS A 102 4.09 11.82 -6.59
C LYS A 102 4.35 10.35 -6.95
N THR A 103 4.65 9.51 -5.96
CA THR A 103 4.81 8.06 -6.14
C THR A 103 3.51 7.43 -6.63
N VAL A 104 2.36 7.91 -6.13
CA VAL A 104 1.04 7.43 -6.57
C VAL A 104 0.83 7.77 -8.05
N ASP A 105 1.24 8.95 -8.49
CA ASP A 105 1.14 9.36 -9.91
C ASP A 105 1.88 8.37 -10.82
N TYR A 106 3.10 7.94 -10.47
CA TYR A 106 3.86 6.98 -11.27
C TYR A 106 3.20 5.60 -11.35
N LEU A 107 2.50 5.18 -10.30
CA LEU A 107 1.76 3.90 -10.28
C LEU A 107 0.57 3.92 -11.24
N ILE A 108 -0.11 5.07 -11.37
CA ILE A 108 -1.39 5.15 -12.06
C ILE A 108 -1.33 5.78 -13.46
N SER A 109 -0.28 6.55 -13.77
CA SER A 109 -0.21 7.33 -15.01
C SER A 109 0.47 6.63 -16.18
N GLU A 110 1.33 5.64 -15.91
CA GLU A 110 2.14 4.98 -16.93
C GLU A 110 1.32 3.92 -17.71
N PRO A 111 0.98 4.15 -18.99
CA PRO A 111 0.08 3.28 -19.74
C PRO A 111 0.69 1.92 -20.06
N GLY A 112 2.01 1.87 -20.21
CA GLY A 112 2.71 0.71 -20.72
C GLY A 112 2.87 -0.47 -19.78
N ARG A 113 2.83 -0.20 -18.47
CA ARG A 113 3.05 -1.21 -17.43
C ARG A 113 1.95 -2.27 -17.44
N THR A 114 2.33 -3.53 -17.28
CA THR A 114 1.38 -4.66 -17.34
C THR A 114 1.39 -5.52 -16.08
N LYS A 115 2.43 -5.39 -15.25
CA LYS A 115 2.59 -6.22 -14.05
C LYS A 115 2.90 -5.38 -12.84
N MET A 116 2.36 -5.81 -11.71
CA MET A 116 2.71 -5.25 -10.42
C MET A 116 2.87 -6.32 -9.35
N ALA A 117 3.58 -5.96 -8.30
CA ALA A 117 3.52 -6.61 -7.02
C ALA A 117 3.71 -5.57 -5.92
N PHE A 118 3.48 -5.96 -4.67
CA PHE A 118 3.91 -5.16 -3.54
C PHE A 118 4.28 -6.03 -2.37
N ILE A 119 5.14 -5.49 -1.50
CA ILE A 119 5.43 -6.04 -0.18
C ILE A 119 5.25 -4.95 0.88
N ARG A 120 5.13 -5.37 2.13
CA ARG A 120 5.28 -4.49 3.27
C ARG A 120 6.54 -4.88 4.02
N ALA A 121 7.29 -3.89 4.47
CA ALA A 121 8.47 -4.13 5.28
C ALA A 121 8.68 -3.00 6.29
N GLU A 122 9.11 -3.39 7.47
CA GLU A 122 9.55 -2.47 8.51
C GLU A 122 11.03 -2.14 8.29
N CYS A 123 11.38 -0.86 8.37
CA CYS A 123 12.78 -0.45 8.38
C CYS A 123 13.40 -0.79 9.75
N LYS A 124 14.34 -1.75 9.77
CA LYS A 124 14.93 -2.27 11.02
C LYS A 124 15.71 -1.24 11.83
N GLU A 125 16.10 -0.13 11.21
CA GLU A 125 16.83 0.95 11.87
C GLU A 125 15.91 1.87 12.69
N ASN A 126 14.69 2.11 12.21
CA ASN A 126 13.77 3.07 12.81
C ASN A 126 12.58 2.42 13.56
N GLN A 127 12.36 1.10 13.41
CA GLN A 127 11.41 0.23 14.14
C GLN A 127 9.93 0.67 14.23
N GLU A 128 9.57 1.87 13.77
CA GLU A 128 8.21 2.43 13.93
C GLU A 128 7.44 2.59 12.61
N ASP A 129 8.13 2.63 11.47
CA ASP A 129 7.50 2.89 10.16
C ASP A 129 7.45 1.63 9.28
N GLU A 130 6.23 1.13 9.02
CA GLU A 130 5.96 0.12 7.99
C GLU A 130 5.84 0.83 6.63
N ASP A 131 6.75 0.53 5.71
CA ASP A 131 6.70 1.02 4.34
C ASP A 131 6.12 -0.04 3.40
N ILE A 132 5.42 0.42 2.37
CA ILE A 132 4.89 -0.41 1.30
C ILE A 132 5.76 -0.20 0.07
N TYR A 133 6.28 -1.30 -0.47
CA TYR A 133 7.09 -1.25 -1.67
C TYR A 133 6.34 -1.86 -2.84
N PHE A 134 6.07 -1.07 -3.87
CA PHE A 134 5.47 -1.53 -5.12
C PHE A 134 6.56 -1.85 -6.14
N VAL A 135 6.45 -2.97 -6.84
CA VAL A 135 7.30 -3.27 -8.01
C VAL A 135 6.44 -3.33 -9.24
N LEU A 136 6.88 -2.66 -10.30
CA LEU A 136 6.24 -2.71 -11.60
C LEU A 136 7.26 -3.08 -12.67
N ASP A 137 6.77 -3.71 -13.72
CA ASP A 137 7.55 -3.81 -14.96
C ASP A 137 7.71 -2.44 -15.62
N THR A 138 8.78 -2.30 -16.39
CA THR A 138 8.95 -1.24 -17.38
C THR A 138 8.79 -1.88 -18.75
N GLU A 139 8.20 -1.13 -19.69
CA GLU A 139 8.21 -1.52 -21.10
C GLU A 139 9.64 -1.64 -21.64
#